data_AF-A2T838-F1
#
_entry.id   AF-A2T838-F1
#
_cell.length_a   1.000
_cell.length_b   1.000
_cell.length_c   1.000
_cell.angle_alpha   90.00
_cell.angle_beta   90.00
_cell.angle_gamma   90.00
#
_symmetry.space_group_name_H-M   'P 1'
#
loop_
_entity.id
_entity.type
_entity.pdbx_description
1 polymer ?
#
loop_
_entity_poly.entity_id
_entity_poly.type
_entity_poly.pdbx_seq_one_letter_code
_entity_poly.pdbx_strand_id
1 'polypeptide(L)'
;GSKVGSSDRSTSNKKTSQYRIRLEEKQKLRLHYGLTERQLLKYVFTARGAKGSTGQLLLQLLEMRLDNTIFRLGMVPTIPAARQLVNHRHVSINDHIIDIPSYNCRPGDIITINTREKFRLVNWRDMNSLQKPEIPNHLTFDSKEFLGSVQQIIDRDWIYLKINELLVVEYYSRQV
;
A
#
# COMPACT_ATOMS: atom_id res chain seq x y z
N GLY A 1 -1.95 -32.41 -44.11
CA GLY A 1 -1.33 -31.48 -43.15
C GLY A 1 -1.86 -30.08 -43.41
N SER A 2 -2.78 -29.62 -42.57
CA SER A 2 -3.53 -28.37 -42.79
C SER A 2 -2.77 -27.17 -42.24
N LYS A 3 -2.58 -26.17 -43.10
CA LYS A 3 -2.00 -24.85 -42.78
C LYS A 3 -2.86 -24.15 -41.72
N VAL A 4 -2.25 -23.79 -40.59
CA VAL A 4 -2.85 -22.89 -39.59
C VAL A 4 -2.65 -21.46 -40.06
N GLY A 5 -3.75 -20.81 -40.43
CA GLY A 5 -3.79 -19.42 -40.88
C GLY A 5 -3.51 -18.44 -39.74
N SER A 6 -2.70 -17.44 -40.04
CA SER A 6 -2.52 -16.23 -39.27
C SER A 6 -3.83 -15.44 -39.21
N SER A 7 -4.35 -15.22 -38.01
CA SER A 7 -5.41 -14.22 -37.79
C SER A 7 -4.74 -12.92 -37.37
N ASP A 8 -4.45 -12.07 -38.37
CA ASP A 8 -4.31 -10.63 -38.17
C ASP A 8 -5.64 -10.10 -37.63
N ARG A 9 -5.77 -10.07 -36.30
CA ARG A 9 -6.82 -9.28 -35.67
C ARG A 9 -6.37 -7.83 -35.66
N SER A 10 -6.83 -7.11 -36.65
CA SER A 10 -6.98 -5.66 -36.63
C SER A 10 -7.29 -5.19 -35.21
N THR A 11 -6.35 -4.45 -34.63
CA THR A 11 -6.53 -3.73 -33.37
C THR A 11 -7.57 -2.66 -33.62
N SER A 12 -8.84 -3.05 -33.53
CA SER A 12 -9.95 -2.14 -33.39
C SER A 12 -9.60 -1.24 -32.21
N ASN A 13 -9.27 0.01 -32.52
CA ASN A 13 -9.11 1.12 -31.59
C ASN A 13 -10.48 1.40 -30.94
N LYS A 14 -11.00 0.44 -30.16
CA LYS A 14 -12.21 0.61 -29.37
C LYS A 14 -11.85 1.67 -28.35
N LYS A 15 -12.36 2.89 -28.55
CA LYS A 15 -12.30 3.97 -27.56
C LYS A 15 -12.60 3.35 -26.20
N THR A 16 -11.58 3.29 -25.34
CA THR A 16 -11.70 2.71 -24.01
C THR A 16 -12.88 3.37 -23.32
N SER A 17 -13.86 2.58 -22.87
CA SER A 17 -15.03 3.15 -22.22
C SER A 17 -14.62 3.85 -20.93
N GLN A 18 -15.28 4.96 -20.61
CA GLN A 18 -15.02 5.70 -19.36
C GLN A 18 -15.17 4.82 -18.12
N TYR A 19 -16.07 3.84 -18.16
CA TYR A 19 -16.19 2.82 -17.12
C TYR A 19 -14.93 1.97 -16.97
N ARG A 20 -14.37 1.50 -18.10
CA ARG A 20 -13.17 0.66 -18.10
C ARG A 20 -11.96 1.41 -17.54
N ILE A 21 -11.79 2.67 -17.89
CA ILE A 21 -10.68 3.51 -17.38
C ILE A 21 -10.77 3.61 -15.84
N ARG A 22 -11.95 3.92 -15.31
CA ARG A 22 -12.17 3.98 -13.85
C ARG A 22 -11.95 2.65 -13.15
N LEU A 23 -12.44 1.57 -13.76
CA LEU A 23 -12.26 0.22 -13.24
C LEU A 23 -10.77 -0.14 -13.19
N GLU A 24 -10.00 0.16 -14.22
CA GLU A 24 -8.56 -0.10 -14.27
C GLU A 24 -7.81 0.67 -13.17
N GLU A 25 -8.08 1.97 -12.98
CA GLU A 25 -7.47 2.74 -11.89
C GLU A 25 -7.80 2.15 -10.51
N LYS A 26 -9.07 1.81 -10.27
CA LYS A 26 -9.49 1.13 -9.03
C LYS A 26 -8.75 -0.18 -8.81
N GLN A 27 -8.59 -0.99 -9.85
CA GLN A 27 -7.89 -2.28 -9.75
C GLN A 27 -6.40 -2.08 -9.47
N LYS A 28 -5.75 -1.08 -10.07
CA LYS A 28 -4.36 -0.72 -9.74
C LYS A 28 -4.21 -0.39 -8.26
N LEU A 29 -5.10 0.46 -7.72
CA LEU A 29 -5.08 0.81 -6.29
C LEU A 29 -5.23 -0.42 -5.42
N ARG A 30 -6.24 -1.24 -5.72
CA ARG A 30 -6.59 -2.44 -4.96
C ARG A 30 -5.43 -3.44 -4.92
N LEU A 31 -4.79 -3.68 -6.07
CA LEU A 31 -3.67 -4.62 -6.18
C LEU A 31 -2.42 -4.08 -5.50
N HIS A 32 -2.12 -2.79 -5.66
CA HIS A 32 -0.94 -2.14 -5.05
C HIS A 32 -0.93 -2.29 -3.52
N TYR A 33 -2.06 -2.03 -2.86
CA TYR A 33 -2.19 -2.20 -1.41
C TYR A 33 -2.69 -3.59 -0.99
N GLY A 34 -2.87 -4.51 -1.94
CA GLY A 34 -3.34 -5.88 -1.69
C GLY A 34 -4.70 -5.96 -0.96
N LEU A 35 -5.64 -5.09 -1.27
CA LEU A 35 -6.94 -5.01 -0.57
C LEU A 35 -8.00 -5.90 -1.22
N THR A 36 -8.97 -6.34 -0.42
CA THR A 36 -10.24 -6.84 -0.97
C THR A 36 -11.12 -5.69 -1.45
N GLU A 37 -12.06 -5.96 -2.36
CA GLU A 37 -13.01 -4.94 -2.84
C GLU A 37 -13.81 -4.32 -1.68
N ARG A 38 -14.25 -5.15 -0.73
CA ARG A 38 -14.99 -4.71 0.47
C ARG A 38 -14.15 -3.79 1.36
N GLN A 39 -12.86 -4.08 1.53
CA GLN A 39 -11.96 -3.21 2.30
C GLN A 39 -11.75 -1.87 1.58
N LEU A 40 -11.48 -1.89 0.28
CA LEU A 40 -11.29 -0.66 -0.49
C LEU A 40 -12.54 0.23 -0.43
N LEU A 41 -13.72 -0.36 -0.61
CA LEU A 41 -15.00 0.33 -0.48
C LEU A 41 -15.16 0.97 0.92
N LYS A 42 -14.79 0.27 2.00
CA LYS A 42 -14.81 0.83 3.36
C LYS A 42 -13.90 2.06 3.50
N TYR A 43 -12.70 2.02 2.91
CA TYR A 43 -11.78 3.17 2.92
C TYR A 43 -12.33 4.35 2.14
N VAL A 44 -12.96 4.12 0.99
CA VAL A 44 -13.61 5.17 0.19
C VAL A 44 -14.74 5.84 0.96
N PHE A 45 -15.59 5.06 1.64
CA PHE A 45 -16.65 5.62 2.50
C PHE A 45 -16.08 6.42 3.66
N THR A 46 -15.03 5.92 4.31
CA THR A 46 -14.36 6.62 5.42
C THR A 46 -13.77 7.95 4.93
N ALA A 47 -13.10 7.96 3.78
CA ALA A 47 -12.54 9.17 3.18
C ALA A 47 -13.63 10.18 2.77
N ARG A 48 -14.77 9.70 2.26
CA ARG A 48 -15.90 10.55 1.83
C ARG A 48 -16.59 11.27 3.00
N GLY A 49 -16.60 10.65 4.18
CA GLY A 49 -17.19 11.24 5.40
C GLY A 49 -16.27 12.26 6.08
N ALA A 50 -15.00 12.32 5.70
CA ALA A 50 -14.02 13.23 6.28
C ALA A 50 -13.96 14.57 5.52
N LYS A 51 -13.52 15.63 6.20
CA LYS A 51 -13.36 16.96 5.59
C LYS A 51 -12.10 16.97 4.73
N GLY A 52 -12.23 17.33 3.46
CA GLY A 52 -11.10 17.49 2.52
C GLY A 52 -11.32 16.77 1.19
N SER A 53 -10.25 16.61 0.42
CA SER A 53 -10.28 15.84 -0.84
C SER A 53 -10.39 14.34 -0.55
N THR A 54 -11.52 13.73 -0.92
CA THR A 54 -11.77 12.29 -0.73
C THR A 54 -10.65 11.43 -1.34
N GLY A 55 -10.13 11.82 -2.51
CA GLY A 55 -9.07 11.07 -3.18
C GLY A 55 -7.75 11.11 -2.41
N GLN A 56 -7.38 12.30 -1.92
CA GLN A 56 -6.17 12.46 -1.09
C GLN A 56 -6.29 11.69 0.23
N LEU A 57 -7.43 11.83 0.91
CA LEU A 57 -7.68 11.13 2.17
C LEU A 57 -7.72 9.61 1.99
N LEU A 58 -8.27 9.12 0.88
CA LEU A 58 -8.23 7.70 0.55
C LEU A 58 -6.78 7.21 0.46
N LEU A 59 -5.93 7.88 -0.31
CA LEU A 59 -4.53 7.49 -0.46
C LEU A 59 -3.78 7.57 0.87
N GLN A 60 -4.01 8.63 1.64
CA GLN A 60 -3.44 8.79 2.97
C GLN A 60 -3.83 7.64 3.91
N LEU A 61 -5.11 7.26 3.97
CA LEU A 61 -5.58 6.14 4.79
C LEU A 61 -4.99 4.80 4.37
N LEU A 62 -4.74 4.60 3.07
CA LEU A 62 -4.12 3.36 2.58
C LEU A 62 -2.63 3.31 2.87
N GLU A 63 -1.95 4.43 2.72
CA GLU A 63 -0.50 4.50 2.90
C GLU A 63 -0.09 4.44 4.38
N MET A 64 -0.94 4.98 5.28
CA MET A 64 -0.74 4.97 6.73
C MET A 64 -1.13 3.64 7.40
N ARG A 65 -1.50 2.61 6.65
CA ARG A 65 -1.75 1.27 7.21
C ARG A 65 -0.45 0.64 7.70
N LEU A 66 -0.48 -0.05 8.84
CA LEU A 66 0.68 -0.70 9.44
C LEU A 66 1.42 -1.63 8.47
N ASP A 67 0.71 -2.48 7.74
CA ASP A 67 1.34 -3.38 6.76
C ASP A 67 2.08 -2.61 5.65
N ASN A 68 1.49 -1.53 5.16
CA ASN A 68 2.11 -0.67 4.18
C ASN A 68 3.28 0.13 4.78
N THR A 69 3.14 0.67 6.00
CA THR A 69 4.21 1.41 6.69
C THR A 69 5.46 0.55 6.89
N ILE A 70 5.31 -0.70 7.36
CA ILE A 70 6.42 -1.65 7.53
C ILE A 70 7.12 -1.93 6.20
N PHE A 71 6.34 -2.09 5.12
CA PHE A 71 6.87 -2.25 3.77
C PHE A 71 7.63 -1.00 3.30
N ARG A 72 7.10 0.20 3.52
CA ARG A 72 7.73 1.48 3.14
C ARG A 72 8.98 1.83 3.94
N LEU A 73 9.08 1.38 5.20
CA LEU A 73 10.32 1.43 5.98
C LEU A 73 11.41 0.48 5.40
N GLY A 74 11.03 -0.41 4.48
CA GLY A 74 11.91 -1.43 3.92
C GLY A 74 12.29 -2.50 4.93
N MET A 75 11.51 -2.69 5.99
CA MET A 75 11.73 -3.74 6.98
C MET A 75 11.46 -5.14 6.40
N VAL A 76 10.62 -5.21 5.36
CA VAL A 76 10.22 -6.44 4.67
C VAL A 76 10.21 -6.24 3.14
N PRO A 77 10.30 -7.33 2.35
CA PRO A 77 10.29 -7.25 0.89
C PRO A 77 8.92 -6.88 0.28
N THR A 78 7.81 -7.27 0.91
CA THR A 78 6.47 -7.16 0.32
C THR A 78 5.40 -6.89 1.37
N ILE A 79 4.26 -6.30 0.96
CA ILE A 79 3.10 -6.07 1.84
C ILE A 79 2.53 -7.37 2.43
N PRO A 80 2.39 -8.49 1.68
CA PRO A 80 1.99 -9.77 2.27
C PRO A 80 2.95 -10.27 3.36
N ALA A 81 4.25 -10.04 3.22
CA ALA A 81 5.23 -10.37 4.26
C ALA A 81 5.02 -9.50 5.52
N ALA A 82 4.75 -8.20 5.36
CA ALA A 82 4.39 -7.33 6.49
C ALA A 82 3.14 -7.85 7.22
N ARG A 83 2.09 -8.22 6.47
CA ARG A 83 0.85 -8.78 7.04
C ARG A 83 1.11 -10.05 7.82
N GLN A 84 1.97 -10.92 7.30
CA GLN A 84 2.34 -12.16 7.99
C GLN A 84 2.96 -11.83 9.35
N LEU A 85 3.93 -10.93 9.40
CA LEU A 85 4.55 -10.52 10.67
C LEU A 85 3.55 -9.92 11.66
N VAL A 86 2.67 -9.04 11.18
CA VAL A 86 1.63 -8.43 12.02
C VAL A 86 0.67 -9.51 12.55
N ASN A 87 0.10 -10.34 11.67
CA ASN A 87 -0.83 -11.41 12.07
C ASN A 87 -0.22 -12.42 13.04
N HIS A 88 1.10 -12.66 12.96
CA HIS A 88 1.82 -13.55 13.88
C HIS A 88 2.36 -12.84 15.13
N ARG A 89 1.90 -11.62 15.44
CA ARG A 89 2.26 -10.89 16.68
C ARG A 89 3.77 -10.61 16.79
N HIS A 90 4.44 -10.38 15.67
CA HIS A 90 5.86 -10.04 15.64
C HIS A 90 6.11 -8.53 15.62
N VAL A 91 5.07 -7.72 15.48
CA VAL A 91 5.17 -6.25 15.39
C VAL A 91 4.62 -5.63 16.67
N SER A 92 5.34 -4.63 17.18
CA SER A 92 4.88 -3.78 18.27
C SER A 92 4.86 -2.32 17.84
N ILE A 93 3.89 -1.57 18.35
CA ILE A 93 3.81 -0.12 18.24
C ILE A 93 3.86 0.46 19.65
N ASN A 94 4.81 1.34 19.93
CA ASN A 94 5.02 1.94 21.26
C ASN A 94 5.01 0.86 22.37
N ASP A 95 5.80 -0.21 22.17
CA ASP A 95 5.94 -1.38 23.06
C ASP A 95 4.68 -2.25 23.24
N HIS A 96 3.60 -1.98 22.51
CA HIS A 96 2.40 -2.82 22.50
C HIS A 96 2.32 -3.68 21.24
N ILE A 97 2.09 -4.98 21.41
CA ILE A 97 1.92 -5.92 20.28
C ILE A 97 0.65 -5.56 19.51
N ILE A 98 0.79 -5.36 18.19
CA ILE A 98 -0.32 -5.10 17.28
C ILE A 98 -0.42 -6.25 16.28
N ASP A 99 -1.59 -6.88 16.20
CA ASP A 99 -1.90 -7.98 15.27
C ASP A 99 -2.91 -7.62 14.18
N ILE A 100 -3.13 -6.32 13.97
CA ILE A 100 -4.09 -5.79 12.98
C ILE A 100 -3.32 -5.09 11.85
N PRO A 101 -3.18 -5.71 10.66
CA PRO A 101 -2.43 -5.11 9.55
C PRO A 101 -3.04 -3.81 9.03
N SER A 102 -4.35 -3.65 9.19
CA SER A 102 -5.10 -2.44 8.82
C SER A 102 -5.07 -1.35 9.89
N TYR A 103 -4.29 -1.51 10.96
CA TYR A 103 -4.07 -0.44 11.94
C TYR A 103 -3.58 0.80 11.21
N ASN A 104 -4.20 1.95 11.48
CA ASN A 104 -3.82 3.20 10.84
C ASN A 104 -2.84 3.94 11.74
N CYS A 105 -1.56 3.92 11.35
CA CYS A 105 -0.47 4.54 12.08
C CYS A 105 -0.72 6.04 12.27
N ARG A 106 -0.21 6.56 13.38
CA ARG A 106 -0.32 7.96 13.78
C ARG A 106 1.06 8.59 13.86
N PRO A 107 1.16 9.91 13.67
CA PRO A 107 2.37 10.65 14.00
C PRO A 107 2.80 10.36 15.45
N GLY A 108 4.09 10.08 15.64
CA GLY A 108 4.68 9.69 16.90
C GLY A 108 4.75 8.17 17.14
N ASP A 109 4.09 7.35 16.31
CA ASP A 109 4.16 5.89 16.47
C ASP A 109 5.56 5.36 16.18
N ILE A 110 6.07 4.55 17.12
CA ILE A 110 7.33 3.83 17.01
C ILE A 110 7.02 2.36 16.74
N ILE A 111 7.52 1.85 15.62
CA ILE A 111 7.30 0.48 15.12
C ILE A 111 8.57 -0.34 15.34
N THR A 112 8.42 -1.46 16.05
CA THR A 112 9.50 -2.42 16.30
C THR A 112 9.08 -3.84 15.91
N ILE A 113 10.07 -4.69 15.63
CA ILE A 113 9.88 -6.10 15.30
C ILE A 113 10.58 -6.96 16.36
N ASN A 114 9.91 -8.03 16.78
CA ASN A 114 10.42 -9.00 17.75
C ASN A 114 11.81 -9.52 17.33
N THR A 115 12.72 -9.60 18.30
CA THR A 115 14.14 -9.97 18.17
C THR A 115 14.38 -11.20 17.29
N ARG A 116 13.56 -12.26 17.39
CA ARG A 116 13.75 -13.49 16.60
C ARG A 116 13.59 -13.24 15.09
N GLU A 117 12.56 -12.51 14.70
CA GLU A 117 12.31 -12.17 13.30
C GLU A 117 13.26 -11.06 12.81
N LYS A 118 13.66 -10.15 13.70
CA LYS A 118 14.62 -9.07 13.41
C LYS A 118 15.91 -9.60 12.80
N PHE A 119 16.53 -10.64 13.36
CA PHE A 119 17.77 -11.20 12.79
C PHE A 119 17.61 -11.68 11.34
N ARG A 120 16.51 -12.37 11.04
CA ARG A 120 16.22 -12.86 9.68
C ARG A 120 16.03 -11.70 8.70
N LEU A 121 15.35 -10.64 9.12
CA LEU A 121 15.07 -9.48 8.28
C LEU A 121 16.29 -8.59 8.07
N VAL A 122 17.14 -8.42 9.08
CA VAL A 122 18.43 -7.71 8.96
C VAL A 122 19.30 -8.41 7.92
N ASN A 123 19.50 -9.73 8.05
CA ASN A 123 20.28 -10.50 7.08
C ASN A 123 19.72 -10.38 5.65
N TRP A 124 18.39 -10.44 5.51
CA TRP A 124 17.76 -10.22 4.21
C TRP A 124 18.04 -8.81 3.66
N ARG A 125 17.93 -7.77 4.49
CA ARG A 125 18.12 -6.37 4.08
C ARG A 125 19.57 -6.08 3.68
N ASP A 126 20.54 -6.67 4.37
CA ASP A 126 21.97 -6.50 4.08
C ASP A 126 22.34 -7.15 2.74
N MET A 127 21.84 -8.37 2.50
CA MET A 127 22.01 -9.07 1.23
C MET A 127 21.37 -8.34 0.05
N ASN A 128 20.30 -7.57 0.29
CA ASN A 128 19.55 -6.83 -0.73
C ASN A 128 19.81 -5.32 -0.68
N SER A 129 20.95 -4.90 -0.12
CA SER A 129 21.26 -3.50 0.16
C SER A 129 21.29 -2.57 -1.08
N LEU A 130 21.47 -3.13 -2.28
CA LEU A 130 21.42 -2.42 -3.56
C LEU A 130 19.98 -2.07 -4.02
N GLN A 131 18.95 -2.68 -3.41
CA GLN A 131 17.54 -2.48 -3.77
C GLN A 131 16.75 -1.84 -2.62
N LYS A 132 17.39 -1.03 -1.77
CA LYS A 132 16.70 -0.35 -0.67
C LYS A 132 15.68 0.63 -1.25
N PRO A 133 14.37 0.44 -0.97
CA PRO A 133 13.36 1.40 -1.41
C PRO A 133 13.62 2.74 -0.71
N GLU A 134 13.42 3.82 -1.45
CA GLU A 134 13.46 5.17 -0.89
C GLU A 134 12.35 5.31 0.15
N ILE A 135 12.74 5.68 1.38
CA ILE A 135 11.81 5.81 2.50
C ILE A 135 11.12 7.17 2.37
N PRO A 136 9.78 7.22 2.29
CA PRO A 136 9.06 8.49 2.21
C PRO A 136 9.31 9.39 3.41
N ASN A 137 9.31 10.72 3.22
CA ASN A 137 9.67 11.71 4.24
C ASN A 137 8.84 11.67 5.54
N HIS A 138 7.62 11.11 5.51
CA HIS A 138 6.81 10.95 6.71
C HIS A 138 7.30 9.83 7.64
N LEU A 139 8.27 9.03 7.19
CA LEU A 139 8.81 7.88 7.91
C LEU A 139 10.31 8.05 8.12
N THR A 140 10.78 7.54 9.24
CA THR A 140 12.21 7.42 9.53
C THR A 140 12.51 6.00 9.98
N PHE A 141 13.68 5.49 9.60
CA PHE A 141 14.12 4.15 9.94
C PHE A 141 15.55 4.16 10.47
N ASP A 142 15.73 3.67 11.69
CA ASP A 142 17.04 3.40 12.27
C ASP A 142 17.44 1.96 11.96
N SER A 143 18.47 1.78 11.13
CA SER A 143 18.98 0.46 10.77
C SER A 143 19.72 -0.26 11.91
N LYS A 144 20.27 0.46 12.88
CA LYS A 144 21.01 -0.13 14.02
C LYS A 144 20.03 -0.77 14.99
N GLU A 145 19.04 0.01 15.40
CA GLU A 145 18.00 -0.45 16.33
C GLU A 145 16.90 -1.24 15.62
N PHE A 146 16.85 -1.20 14.29
CA PHE A 146 15.77 -1.79 13.48
C PHE A 146 14.40 -1.25 13.92
N LEU A 147 14.35 0.08 14.06
CA LEU A 147 13.23 0.84 14.59
C LEU A 147 12.70 1.76 13.51
N GLY A 148 11.39 1.71 13.27
CA GLY A 148 10.70 2.62 12.38
C GLY A 148 9.91 3.64 13.19
N SER A 149 9.78 4.86 12.68
CA SER A 149 8.90 5.85 13.31
C SER A 149 8.15 6.65 12.26
N VAL A 150 6.92 7.01 12.64
CA VAL A 150 6.01 7.83 11.82
C VAL A 150 6.10 9.27 12.31
N GLN A 151 6.70 10.15 11.52
CA GLN A 151 6.92 11.53 11.92
C GLN A 151 5.68 12.38 11.75
N GLN A 152 4.92 12.14 10.68
CA GLN A 152 3.74 12.91 10.34
C GLN A 152 2.79 12.09 9.46
N ILE A 153 1.63 12.68 9.20
CA ILE A 153 0.71 12.17 8.20
C ILE A 153 1.36 12.34 6.83
N ILE A 154 1.19 11.35 5.95
CA ILE A 154 1.76 11.44 4.61
C ILE A 154 1.03 12.48 3.74
N ASP A 155 1.82 13.29 3.04
CA ASP A 155 1.36 14.15 1.96
C ASP A 155 1.25 13.43 0.62
N ARG A 156 0.35 13.91 -0.24
CA ARG A 156 0.09 13.34 -1.57
C ARG A 156 1.34 13.23 -2.44
N ASP A 157 2.26 14.19 -2.29
CA ASP A 157 3.48 14.30 -3.10
C ASP A 157 4.53 13.25 -2.71
N TRP A 158 4.43 12.66 -1.52
CA TRP A 158 5.34 11.60 -1.06
C TRP A 158 4.84 10.20 -1.44
N ILE A 159 3.65 10.09 -2.04
CA ILE A 159 3.09 8.83 -2.52
C ILE A 159 3.65 8.53 -3.91
N TYR A 160 4.54 7.54 -3.98
CA TYR A 160 5.16 7.11 -5.24
C TYR A 160 4.16 6.50 -6.25
N LEU A 161 3.00 6.03 -5.78
CA LEU A 161 2.00 5.42 -6.64
C LEU A 161 1.42 6.44 -7.63
N LYS A 162 1.74 6.26 -8.92
CA LYS A 162 1.15 7.03 -10.02
C LYS A 162 -0.25 6.50 -10.33
N ILE A 163 -1.25 7.10 -9.70
CA ILE A 163 -2.66 6.78 -9.88
C ILE A 163 -3.49 8.05 -9.99
N ASN A 164 -4.62 7.99 -10.70
CA ASN A 164 -5.64 9.03 -10.66
C ASN A 164 -6.74 8.66 -9.67
N GLU A 165 -6.60 9.14 -8.44
CA GLU A 165 -7.54 8.89 -7.34
C GLU A 165 -8.97 9.37 -7.63
N LEU A 166 -9.15 10.40 -8.46
CA LEU A 166 -10.48 10.93 -8.81
C LEU A 166 -11.29 9.87 -9.57
N LEU A 167 -10.65 9.12 -10.48
CA LEU A 167 -11.32 8.05 -11.23
C LEU A 167 -11.76 6.90 -10.32
N VAL A 168 -11.04 6.65 -9.23
CA VAL A 168 -11.44 5.67 -8.21
C VAL A 168 -12.65 6.17 -7.44
N VAL A 169 -12.67 7.43 -7.02
CA VAL A 169 -13.81 8.04 -6.32
C VAL A 169 -15.06 8.08 -7.21
N GLU A 170 -14.91 8.44 -8.48
CA GLU A 170 -16.00 8.44 -9.45
C GLU A 170 -16.58 7.05 -9.70
N TYR A 171 -15.74 6.01 -9.69
CA TYR A 171 -16.20 4.63 -9.83
C TYR A 171 -17.23 4.27 -8.76
N TYR A 172 -16.90 4.54 -7.49
CA TYR A 172 -17.79 4.21 -6.36
C TYR A 172 -18.99 5.15 -6.25
N SER A 173 -18.89 6.39 -6.73
CA SER A 173 -20.01 7.34 -6.74
C SER A 173 -21.10 7.00 -7.76
N ARG A 174 -20.82 6.11 -8.71
CA ARG A 174 -21.76 5.68 -9.78
C ARG A 174 -22.28 4.25 -9.61
N GLN A 175 -21.69 3.49 -8.69
CA GLN A 175 -22.06 2.10 -8.41
C GLN A 175 -22.85 1.96 -7.10
N VAL A 176 -22.88 3.02 -6.28
CA VAL A 176 -23.65 3.16 -5.04
C VAL A 176 -24.58 4.35 -5.21
#